data_AF-A0A8D0LCQ0-F1
#
_entry.id   AF-A0A8D0LCQ0-F1
#
_cell.length_a   1.000
_cell.length_b   1.000
_cell.length_c   1.000
_cell.angle_alpha   90.00
_cell.angle_beta   90.00
_cell.angle_gamma   90.00
#
_symmetry.space_group_name_H-M   'P 1'
#
loop_
_entity.id
_entity.type
_entity.pdbx_description
1 polymer ?
#
loop_
_entity_poly.entity_id
_entity_poly.type
_entity_poly.pdbx_seq_one_letter_code
_entity_poly.pdbx_strand_id
1 'polypeptide(L)'
;DFEEQLRFSCRDTGRGKQPVAPAQGPCKGGRFIAPKKAHVIQQQKLKKNLETGIQKIKHEVVMKAGACLPKKLNLVKAPDSGTKKEPGPSSKTKR
;
A
#
# COMPACT_ATOMS: atom_id res chain seq x y z
N ASP A 1 12.65 4.19 -28.24
CA ASP A 1 12.38 5.28 -27.27
C ASP A 1 12.46 4.90 -25.79
N PHE A 2 12.13 3.68 -25.35
CA PHE A 2 12.26 3.30 -23.92
C PHE A 2 13.68 2.82 -23.53
N GLU A 3 14.37 2.13 -24.45
CA GLU A 3 15.75 1.63 -24.29
C GLU A 3 16.78 2.77 -24.18
N GLU A 4 16.52 3.92 -24.82
CA GLU A 4 17.44 5.06 -24.80
C GLU A 4 17.47 5.76 -23.43
N GLN A 5 16.37 5.69 -22.69
CA GLN A 5 16.24 6.28 -21.36
C GLN A 5 16.99 5.48 -20.29
N LEU A 6 17.08 4.15 -20.43
CA LEU A 6 17.91 3.28 -19.59
C LEU A 6 19.41 3.49 -19.86
N ARG A 7 19.80 3.79 -21.10
CA ARG A 7 21.19 4.07 -21.49
C ARG A 7 21.73 5.39 -20.93
N PHE A 8 20.87 6.38 -20.73
CA PHE A 8 21.26 7.66 -20.11
C PHE A 8 21.46 7.56 -18.58
N SER A 9 20.79 6.62 -17.92
CA SER A 9 20.96 6.34 -16.48
C SER A 9 22.35 5.75 -16.15
N CYS A 10 22.91 4.96 -17.07
CA CYS A 10 24.18 4.24 -16.87
C CYS A 10 25.42 5.01 -17.34
N ARG A 11 25.28 6.27 -17.77
CA ARG A 11 26.42 7.14 -18.10
C ARG A 11 27.03 7.68 -16.82
N ASP A 12 28.01 6.94 -16.33
CA ASP A 12 29.27 7.46 -15.84
C ASP A 12 29.14 8.70 -14.92
N THR A 13 28.92 8.46 -13.62
CA THR A 13 29.40 9.42 -12.62
C THR A 13 30.89 9.18 -12.45
N GLY A 14 31.64 9.60 -13.47
CA GLY A 14 33.07 9.77 -13.42
C GLY A 14 33.43 10.52 -12.15
N ARG A 15 34.58 10.15 -11.56
CA ARG A 15 35.12 10.69 -10.30
C ARG A 15 35.28 12.21 -10.38
N GLY A 16 34.20 12.94 -10.20
CA GLY A 16 34.21 14.37 -9.94
C GLY A 16 34.74 14.55 -8.53
N LYS A 17 35.89 15.22 -8.41
CA LYS A 17 36.34 15.74 -7.12
C LYS A 17 35.29 16.75 -6.65
N GLN A 18 34.33 16.26 -5.87
CA GLN A 18 33.48 17.11 -5.03
C GLN A 18 34.42 17.95 -4.15
N PRO A 19 34.20 19.26 -4.02
CA PRO A 19 34.88 20.02 -2.98
C PRO A 19 34.50 19.36 -1.66
N VAL A 20 35.48 18.73 -1.02
CA VAL A 20 35.32 18.19 0.33
C VAL A 20 35.06 19.40 1.20
N ALA A 21 33.78 19.66 1.52
CA ALA A 21 33.43 20.46 2.67
C ALA A 21 34.33 19.99 3.82
N PRO A 22 34.98 20.89 4.58
CA PRO A 22 35.89 20.47 5.62
C PRO A 22 35.15 19.46 6.46
N ALA A 23 35.62 18.20 6.43
CA ALA A 23 35.02 17.14 7.19
C ALA A 23 35.07 17.67 8.62
N GLN A 24 33.92 18.08 9.15
CA GLN A 24 33.81 18.52 10.53
C GLN A 24 34.19 17.30 11.34
N GLY A 25 35.48 17.23 11.68
CA GLY A 25 35.98 16.32 12.68
C GLY A 25 35.09 16.50 13.90
N PRO A 26 34.86 15.44 14.68
CA PRO A 26 33.87 15.42 15.76
C PRO A 26 33.86 16.75 16.50
N CYS A 27 32.79 17.54 16.30
CA CYS A 27 32.68 18.87 16.89
C CYS A 27 32.98 18.72 18.38
N LYS A 28 33.85 19.56 18.96
CA LYS A 28 34.29 19.43 20.36
C LYS A 28 33.07 19.12 21.27
N GLY A 29 33.06 17.93 21.88
CA GLY A 29 31.93 17.41 22.67
C GLY A 29 31.06 16.33 21.99
N GLY A 30 31.25 16.07 20.70
CA GLY A 30 30.57 15.02 19.95
C GLY A 30 31.17 13.64 20.23
N ARG A 31 30.34 12.67 20.59
CA ARG A 31 30.78 11.28 20.78
C ARG A 31 31.16 10.70 19.41
N PHE A 32 32.46 10.46 19.21
CA PHE A 32 32.95 9.75 18.03
C PHE A 32 32.48 8.29 18.09
N ILE A 33 31.61 7.91 17.16
CA ILE A 33 31.11 6.54 17.07
C ILE A 33 32.17 5.74 16.30
N ALA A 34 32.77 4.76 16.98
CA ALA A 34 33.70 3.85 16.33
C ALA A 34 33.07 3.20 15.08
N PRO A 35 33.82 2.99 13.99
CA PRO A 35 33.29 2.44 12.74
C PRO A 35 32.47 1.15 12.93
N LYS A 36 32.87 0.27 13.86
CA LYS A 36 32.12 -0.95 14.21
C LYS A 36 30.73 -0.68 14.78
N LYS A 37 30.54 0.39 15.56
CA LYS A 37 29.23 0.79 16.11
C LYS A 37 28.40 1.56 15.08
N ALA A 38 29.05 2.27 14.15
CA ALA A 38 28.37 2.91 13.03
C ALA A 38 27.68 1.90 12.11
N HIS A 39 28.33 0.76 11.84
CA HIS A 39 27.74 -0.33 11.04
C HIS A 39 26.45 -0.88 11.67
N VAL A 40 26.44 -1.10 12.98
CA VAL A 40 25.24 -1.57 13.72
C VAL A 40 24.09 -0.58 13.59
N ILE A 41 24.38 0.72 13.69
CA ILE A 41 23.38 1.79 13.53
C ILE A 41 22.82 1.82 12.11
N GLN A 42 23.69 1.69 11.09
CA GLN A 42 23.26 1.62 9.68
C GLN A 42 22.37 0.40 9.43
N GLN A 43 22.76 -0.77 9.93
CA GLN A 43 21.95 -1.99 9.83
C GLN A 43 20.60 -1.85 10.53
N GLN A 44 20.55 -1.23 11.71
CA GLN A 44 19.29 -1.00 12.42
C GLN A 44 18.36 -0.05 11.65
N LYS A 45 18.90 1.01 11.04
CA LYS A 45 18.13 1.90 10.16
C LYS A 45 17.61 1.17 8.93
N LEU A 46 18.46 0.38 8.27
CA LEU A 46 18.07 -0.46 7.14
C LEU A 46 16.93 -1.41 7.54
N LYS A 47 17.08 -2.13 8.65
CA LYS A 47 16.06 -3.06 9.16
C LYS A 47 14.71 -2.39 9.38
N LYS A 48 14.69 -1.23 10.06
CA LYS A 48 13.45 -0.47 10.33
C LYS A 48 12.78 0.02 9.04
N ASN A 49 13.57 0.54 8.09
CA ASN A 49 13.05 1.03 6.81
C ASN A 49 12.43 -0.10 5.98
N LEU A 50 13.06 -1.28 5.98
CA LEU A 50 12.54 -2.45 5.26
C LEU A 50 11.25 -2.98 5.91
N GLU A 51 11.22 -3.10 7.23
CA GLU A 51 10.03 -3.55 7.97
C GLU A 51 8.82 -2.65 7.69
N THR A 52 9.00 -1.34 7.80
CA THR A 52 7.94 -0.37 7.50
C THR A 52 7.53 -0.38 6.03
N GLY A 53 8.46 -0.55 5.10
CA GLY A 53 8.16 -0.66 3.66
C GLY A 53 7.31 -1.89 3.32
N ILE A 54 7.66 -3.05 3.88
CA ILE A 54 6.90 -4.30 3.69
C ILE A 54 5.50 -4.16 4.29
N GLN A 55 5.37 -3.57 5.49
CA GLN A 55 4.06 -3.33 6.10
C GLN A 55 3.17 -2.41 5.24
N LYS A 56 3.74 -1.35 4.64
CA LYS A 56 3.01 -0.45 3.74
C LYS A 56 2.48 -1.18 2.51
N ILE A 57 3.34 -1.94 1.84
CA ILE A 57 2.97 -2.71 0.64
C ILE A 57 1.92 -3.76 1.00
N LYS A 58 2.11 -4.49 2.11
CA LYS A 58 1.13 -5.47 2.61
C LYS A 58 -0.24 -4.83 2.78
N HIS A 59 -0.31 -3.70 3.47
CA HIS A 59 -1.57 -3.02 3.72
C HIS A 59 -2.21 -2.49 2.44
N GLU A 60 -1.42 -1.86 1.56
CA GLU A 60 -1.90 -1.34 0.28
C GLU A 60 -2.49 -2.45 -0.61
N VAL A 61 -1.80 -3.59 -0.74
CA VAL A 61 -2.27 -4.74 -1.50
C VAL A 61 -3.57 -5.29 -0.92
N VAL A 62 -3.68 -5.40 0.42
CA VAL A 62 -4.90 -5.87 1.08
C VAL A 62 -6.07 -4.91 0.84
N MET A 63 -5.87 -3.60 0.95
CA MET A 63 -6.91 -2.60 0.69
C MET A 63 -7.33 -2.60 -0.77
N LYS A 64 -6.37 -2.65 -1.71
CA LYS A 64 -6.66 -2.72 -3.14
C LYS A 64 -7.42 -3.98 -3.50
N ALA A 65 -7.01 -5.15 -3.01
CA ALA A 65 -7.72 -6.41 -3.25
C ALA A 65 -9.14 -6.39 -2.65
N GLY A 66 -9.31 -5.83 -1.45
CA GLY A 66 -10.63 -5.67 -0.82
C GLY A 66 -11.54 -4.69 -1.56
N ALA A 67 -10.98 -3.65 -2.19
CA ALA A 67 -11.73 -2.70 -3.00
C ALA A 67 -12.06 -3.23 -4.41
N CYS A 68 -11.18 -4.05 -4.99
CA CYS A 68 -11.41 -4.70 -6.28
C CYS A 68 -12.38 -5.88 -6.19
N LEU A 69 -12.59 -6.45 -5.00
CA LEU A 69 -13.59 -7.49 -4.81
C LEU A 69 -15.00 -6.86 -4.79
N PRO A 70 -15.91 -7.27 -5.70
CA PRO A 70 -17.28 -6.78 -5.65
C PRO A 70 -17.91 -7.16 -4.30
N LYS A 71 -18.54 -6.19 -3.64
CA LYS A 71 -19.28 -6.41 -2.40
C LYS A 71 -20.27 -7.55 -2.64
N LYS A 72 -20.22 -8.60 -1.80
CA LYS A 72 -21.15 -9.73 -1.88
C LYS A 72 -22.56 -9.18 -1.71
N LEU A 73 -23.32 -9.19 -2.81
CA LEU A 73 -24.71 -8.74 -2.81
C LEU A 73 -25.54 -9.77 -2.05
N ASN A 74 -26.27 -9.32 -1.03
CA ASN A 74 -27.29 -10.15 -0.41
C ASN A 74 -28.44 -10.26 -1.40
N LEU A 75 -28.73 -11.48 -1.86
CA LEU A 75 -29.88 -11.75 -2.70
C LEU A 75 -31.14 -11.46 -1.87
N VAL A 76 -31.73 -10.28 -2.05
CA VAL A 76 -33.05 -9.98 -1.53
C VAL A 76 -34.02 -10.82 -2.35
N LYS A 77 -34.58 -11.85 -1.72
CA LYS A 77 -35.68 -12.61 -2.29
C LYS A 77 -36.83 -11.62 -2.50
N ALA A 78 -37.19 -11.37 -3.75
CA ALA A 78 -38.38 -10.59 -4.06
C ALA A 78 -39.57 -11.27 -3.38
N PRO A 79 -40.51 -10.52 -2.76
CA PRO A 79 -41.76 -11.13 -2.34
C PRO A 79 -42.37 -11.77 -3.59
N ASP A 80 -42.65 -13.07 -3.52
CA ASP A 80 -43.32 -13.79 -4.58
C ASP A 80 -44.55 -12.96 -4.94
N SER A 81 -44.61 -12.45 -6.18
CA SER A 81 -45.81 -11.84 -6.71
C SER A 81 -46.81 -12.96 -6.91
N GLY A 82 -47.43 -13.36 -5.79
CA GLY A 82 -48.68 -14.07 -5.74
C GLY A 82 -49.69 -13.22 -6.49
N THR A 83 -49.81 -13.52 -7.77
CA THR A 83 -51.02 -13.45 -8.57
C THR A 83 -51.97 -12.32 -8.17
N LYS A 84 -51.93 -11.22 -8.93
CA LYS A 84 -53.11 -10.39 -9.12
C LYS A 84 -54.30 -11.29 -9.48
N LYS A 85 -55.26 -11.49 -8.58
CA LYS A 85 -56.69 -11.71 -8.87
C LYS A 85 -57.54 -11.35 -7.64
N GLU A 86 -58.09 -10.15 -7.67
CA GLU A 86 -59.46 -9.86 -7.21
C GLU A 86 -60.07 -9.02 -8.35
N PRO A 87 -61.30 -9.30 -8.81
CA PRO A 87 -62.51 -9.20 -7.99
C PRO A 87 -63.48 -10.40 -8.07
N GLY A 88 -64.35 -10.56 -7.06
CA GLY A 88 -65.37 -11.61 -6.87
C GLY A 88 -66.45 -11.75 -7.97
N PRO A 89 -67.61 -12.45 -7.78
CA PRO A 89 -68.32 -12.80 -6.52
C PRO A 89 -68.86 -14.26 -6.44
N SER A 90 -69.15 -14.81 -5.25
CA SER A 90 -70.02 -15.99 -5.13
C SER A 90 -70.56 -16.22 -3.70
N SER A 91 -71.84 -15.87 -3.52
CA SER A 91 -72.87 -16.54 -2.71
C SER A 91 -72.46 -17.43 -1.52
N LYS A 92 -72.77 -16.98 -0.29
CA LYS A 92 -73.19 -17.86 0.81
C LYS A 92 -74.34 -17.24 1.60
N THR A 93 -75.52 -17.82 1.40
CA THR A 93 -76.75 -17.68 2.19
C THR A 93 -76.49 -17.95 3.68
N LYS A 94 -76.99 -17.08 4.55
CA LYS A 94 -77.09 -17.31 5.99
C LYS A 94 -78.46 -16.83 6.49
N ARG A 95 -79.18 -17.76 7.12
CA ARG A 95 -80.51 -17.68 7.74
C ARG A 95 -81.71 -17.80 6.81
#